data_AF-A0A7L2AF40-F1
#
_entry.id   AF-A0A7L2AF40-F1
#
_cell.length_a   1.000
_cell.length_b   1.000
_cell.length_c   1.000
_cell.angle_alpha   90.00
_cell.angle_beta   90.00
_cell.angle_gamma   90.00
#
_symmetry.space_group_name_H-M   'P 1'
#
loop_
_entity.id
_entity.type
_entity.pdbx_description
1 polymer ?
#
loop_
_entity_poly.entity_id
_entity_poly.type
_entity_poly.pdbx_seq_one_letter_code
_entity_poly.pdbx_strand_id
1 'polypeptide(L)'
;QGQRLFEKLLELASRNIEIKLVSDILPMESKVLNDLKTKGAEVLYMNMSAYNEGRLQSSFWIVDKQHVYIGSASLDWRSLGQMKELGVIVYNCSCLVLDLQRIFALYSSLRYKNKIPPSWSKRLYGVYDTQNKLTLQLNETKSEAFVSNSPKLFCPKDRVLDIEAIYSVIDDAKQFVYIAVMDYLPIVIDTNAKRYWPYLDGKIREALVLRNIKVRLLISFSRDTDPLTFNFVSSLKAICTEIPSCSLKVKFFDLEEESACFLKDQKNSSLPKLNRNKYMVTDGAAYIGNFDWVGNAFTQNAGAGLVINQADAGNSTSIIKQLKAVFERDWYSHYAKSLQPTKIPNCLNHKLNKATSNKTATSNVN
;
A
#
# COMPACT_ATOMS: atom_id res chain seq x y z
N GLN A 1 -6.46 -14.03 15.18
CA GLN A 1 -6.04 -14.68 13.92
C GLN A 1 -4.55 -14.42 13.64
N GLY A 2 -4.08 -13.17 13.57
CA GLY A 2 -2.66 -12.88 13.36
C GLY A 2 -1.69 -13.57 14.33
N GLN A 3 -2.00 -13.60 15.63
CA GLN A 3 -1.15 -14.29 16.62
C GLN A 3 -0.99 -15.80 16.31
N ARG A 4 -2.07 -16.47 15.91
CA ARG A 4 -2.06 -17.89 15.51
C ARG A 4 -1.17 -18.13 14.29
N LEU A 5 -1.14 -17.21 13.32
CA LEU A 5 -0.23 -17.28 12.19
C LEU A 5 1.23 -17.20 12.65
N PHE A 6 1.53 -16.25 13.54
CA PHE A 6 2.88 -16.09 14.09
C PHE A 6 3.34 -17.34 14.88
N GLU A 7 2.48 -17.87 15.75
CA GLU A 7 2.74 -19.13 16.47
C GLU A 7 2.99 -20.29 15.50
N LYS A 8 2.23 -20.37 14.40
CA LYS A 8 2.43 -21.39 13.38
C LYS A 8 3.80 -21.26 12.70
N LEU A 9 4.24 -20.04 12.40
CA LEU A 9 5.57 -19.82 11.82
C LEU A 9 6.70 -20.21 12.75
N LEU A 10 6.56 -19.95 14.05
CA LEU A 10 7.52 -20.41 15.06
C LEU A 10 7.58 -21.93 15.13
N GLU A 11 6.43 -22.61 15.05
CA GLU A 11 6.34 -24.08 15.00
C GLU A 11 7.03 -24.63 13.74
N LEU A 12 6.78 -24.04 12.57
CA LEU A 12 7.39 -24.46 11.30
C LEU A 12 8.91 -24.25 11.30
N ALA A 13 9.39 -23.09 11.77
CA ALA A 13 10.82 -22.82 11.94
C ALA A 13 11.48 -23.87 12.84
N SER A 14 10.83 -24.21 13.95
CA SER A 14 11.31 -25.23 14.90
C SER A 14 11.35 -26.65 14.33
N ARG A 15 10.61 -26.92 13.23
CA ARG A 15 10.61 -28.19 12.49
C ARG A 15 11.60 -28.20 11.33
N ASN A 16 12.54 -27.25 11.28
CA ASN A 16 13.51 -27.09 10.19
C ASN A 16 12.86 -26.86 8.81
N ILE A 17 11.66 -26.28 8.76
CA ILE A 17 11.09 -25.81 7.50
C ILE A 17 11.75 -24.48 7.16
N GLU A 18 12.20 -24.35 5.91
CA GLU A 18 12.93 -23.17 5.43
C GLU A 18 12.03 -21.93 5.44
N ILE A 19 12.37 -20.96 6.30
CA ILE A 19 11.71 -19.65 6.34
C ILE A 19 12.77 -18.58 6.10
N LYS A 20 12.59 -17.84 5.00
CA LYS A 20 13.44 -16.72 4.61
C LYS A 20 12.65 -15.43 4.66
N LEU A 21 13.18 -14.43 5.34
CA LEU A 21 12.54 -13.13 5.54
C LEU A 21 13.48 -12.04 5.07
N VAL A 22 12.94 -11.04 4.37
CA VAL A 22 13.66 -9.80 4.06
C VAL A 22 12.93 -8.65 4.73
N SER A 23 13.67 -7.85 5.50
CA SER A 23 13.13 -6.68 6.20
C SER A 23 14.09 -5.50 6.06
N ASP A 24 13.55 -4.30 6.19
CA ASP A 24 14.37 -3.12 6.47
C ASP A 24 15.10 -3.29 7.81
N ILE A 25 16.31 -2.71 7.92
CA ILE A 25 17.09 -2.65 9.16
C ILE A 25 16.44 -1.71 10.19
N LEU A 26 15.72 -0.70 9.73
CA LEU A 26 14.84 0.12 10.55
C LEU A 26 13.48 -0.56 10.57
N PRO A 27 12.90 -0.96 11.72
CA PRO A 27 13.25 -0.66 13.11
C PRO A 27 14.20 -1.70 13.74
N MET A 28 15.24 -1.24 14.45
CA MET A 28 16.34 -2.05 15.01
C MET A 28 15.91 -3.22 15.93
N GLU A 29 14.66 -3.25 16.41
CA GLU A 29 14.20 -4.22 17.42
C GLU A 29 12.80 -4.81 17.10
N SER A 30 12.65 -5.46 15.95
CA SER A 30 11.44 -6.26 15.71
C SER A 30 11.48 -7.55 16.53
N LYS A 31 10.70 -7.60 17.62
CA LYS A 31 10.52 -8.83 18.42
C LYS A 31 10.08 -10.02 17.55
N VAL A 32 9.17 -9.80 16.59
CA VAL A 32 8.68 -10.82 15.65
C VAL A 32 9.82 -11.44 14.85
N LEU A 33 10.70 -10.61 14.28
CA LEU A 33 11.83 -11.09 13.50
C LEU A 33 12.87 -11.79 14.38
N ASN A 34 13.14 -11.24 15.57
CA ASN A 34 14.07 -11.83 16.53
C ASN A 34 13.59 -13.21 16.99
N ASP A 35 12.32 -13.35 17.37
CA ASP A 35 11.74 -14.62 17.79
C ASP A 35 11.82 -15.67 16.66
N LEU A 36 11.50 -15.31 15.41
CA LEU A 36 11.63 -16.21 14.26
C LEU A 36 13.09 -16.60 13.99
N LYS A 37 14.02 -15.65 14.08
CA LYS A 37 15.45 -15.89 13.94
C LYS A 37 15.98 -16.86 15.00
N THR A 38 15.56 -16.72 16.26
CA THR A 38 15.94 -17.65 17.34
C THR A 38 15.41 -19.06 17.13
N LYS A 39 14.33 -19.22 16.35
CA LYS A 39 13.75 -20.52 15.98
C LYS A 39 14.30 -21.10 14.68
N GLY A 40 15.30 -20.48 14.05
CA GLY A 40 15.98 -21.02 12.86
C GLY A 40 15.56 -20.38 11.53
N ALA A 41 14.71 -19.35 11.52
CA ALA A 41 14.42 -18.61 10.30
C ALA A 41 15.61 -17.75 9.85
N GLU A 42 15.86 -17.68 8.54
CA GLU A 42 16.86 -16.79 7.96
C GLU A 42 16.25 -15.38 7.78
N VAL A 43 16.80 -14.39 8.50
CA VAL A 43 16.38 -13.00 8.40
C VAL A 43 17.47 -12.16 7.73
N LEU A 44 17.12 -11.58 6.59
CA LEU A 44 17.94 -10.72 5.77
C LEU A 44 17.54 -9.27 5.98
N TYR A 45 18.50 -8.42 6.34
CA TYR A 45 18.27 -7.00 6.54
C TYR A 45 18.81 -6.19 5.37
N MET A 46 17.99 -5.28 4.87
CA MET A 46 18.34 -4.29 3.86
C MET A 46 18.36 -2.91 4.50
N ASN A 47 19.46 -2.16 4.35
CA ASN A 47 19.53 -0.78 4.83
C ASN A 47 18.99 0.16 3.75
N MET A 48 17.68 0.42 3.76
CA MET A 48 17.04 1.33 2.80
C MET A 48 17.56 2.77 2.91
N SER A 49 17.89 3.22 4.12
CA SER A 49 18.41 4.56 4.37
C SER A 49 19.75 4.82 3.68
N ALA A 50 20.57 3.78 3.47
CA ALA A 50 21.83 3.90 2.74
C ALA A 50 21.67 4.16 1.24
N TYR A 51 20.47 3.96 0.66
CA TYR A 51 20.24 4.11 -0.77
C TYR A 51 19.55 5.43 -1.12
N ASN A 52 18.38 5.68 -0.54
CA ASN A 52 17.53 6.81 -0.91
C ASN A 52 16.64 7.28 0.26
N GLU A 53 17.06 7.03 1.50
CA GLU A 53 16.34 7.42 2.73
C GLU A 53 14.92 6.84 2.86
N GLY A 54 14.53 5.89 2.00
CA GLY A 54 13.22 5.23 2.02
C GLY A 54 13.12 4.08 3.02
N ARG A 55 12.06 3.27 2.89
CA ARG A 55 11.76 2.09 3.71
C ARG A 55 11.34 0.88 2.87
N LEU A 56 11.56 -0.34 3.37
CA LEU A 56 11.01 -1.55 2.75
C LEU A 56 9.58 -1.75 3.28
N GLN A 57 8.60 -1.45 2.44
CA GLN A 57 7.18 -1.61 2.72
C GLN A 57 6.57 -2.83 2.01
N SER A 58 7.36 -3.54 1.20
CA SER A 58 6.91 -4.73 0.49
C SER A 58 6.29 -5.76 1.43
N SER A 59 5.10 -6.24 1.07
CA SER A 59 4.45 -7.33 1.79
C SER A 59 3.83 -8.34 0.83
N PHE A 60 4.56 -9.42 0.62
CA PHE A 60 4.11 -10.60 -0.10
C PHE A 60 4.81 -11.83 0.48
N TRP A 61 4.20 -13.00 0.30
CA TRP A 61 4.67 -14.26 0.84
C TRP A 61 4.70 -15.27 -0.27
N ILE A 62 5.73 -16.11 -0.30
CA ILE A 62 5.89 -17.18 -1.28
C ILE A 62 6.01 -18.48 -0.52
N VAL A 63 5.13 -19.43 -0.82
CA VAL A 63 5.07 -20.72 -0.12
C VAL A 63 5.25 -21.84 -1.14
N ASP A 64 6.21 -22.72 -0.87
CA ASP A 64 6.51 -23.94 -1.64
C ASP A 64 6.69 -23.74 -3.15
N LYS A 65 7.05 -22.52 -3.55
CA LYS A 65 7.14 -22.09 -4.96
C LYS A 65 5.82 -22.25 -5.75
N GLN A 66 4.69 -22.35 -5.05
CA GLN A 66 3.37 -22.63 -5.64
C GLN A 66 2.31 -21.62 -5.24
N HIS A 67 2.37 -21.10 -4.02
CA HIS A 67 1.35 -20.20 -3.50
C HIS A 67 1.94 -18.84 -3.20
N VAL A 68 1.12 -17.80 -3.35
CA VAL A 68 1.53 -16.44 -3.08
C VAL A 68 0.44 -15.67 -2.37
N TYR A 69 0.83 -14.85 -1.40
CA TYR A 69 0.01 -13.77 -0.85
C TYR A 69 0.65 -12.44 -1.23
N ILE A 70 -0.16 -11.43 -1.56
CA ILE A 70 0.28 -10.04 -1.70
C ILE A 70 -0.82 -9.10 -1.21
N GLY A 71 -0.45 -8.08 -0.44
CA GLY A 71 -1.42 -7.17 0.15
C GLY A 71 -0.81 -6.17 1.12
N SER A 72 -1.65 -5.47 1.86
CA SER A 72 -1.21 -4.41 2.78
C SER A 72 -0.71 -4.93 4.13
N ALA A 73 -1.13 -6.14 4.55
CA ALA A 73 -0.79 -6.65 5.87
C ALA A 73 0.69 -6.98 6.00
N SER A 74 1.37 -6.48 7.04
CA SER A 74 2.77 -6.82 7.33
C SER A 74 2.91 -8.13 8.10
N LEU A 75 4.14 -8.60 8.31
CA LEU A 75 4.43 -9.77 9.14
C LEU A 75 4.12 -9.55 10.63
N ASP A 76 3.90 -8.30 11.08
CA ASP A 76 3.46 -8.06 12.45
C ASP A 76 2.07 -8.67 12.64
N TRP A 77 1.95 -9.62 13.57
CA TRP A 77 0.70 -10.29 13.87
C TRP A 77 -0.44 -9.34 14.25
N ARG A 78 -0.13 -8.12 14.73
CA ARG A 78 -1.13 -7.07 15.00
C ARG A 78 -1.72 -6.50 13.71
N SER A 79 -0.98 -6.44 12.62
CA SER A 79 -1.49 -6.01 11.30
C SER A 79 -2.65 -6.92 10.88
N LEU A 80 -2.50 -8.23 11.03
CA LEU A 80 -3.54 -9.22 10.73
C LEU A 80 -4.56 -9.44 11.85
N GLY A 81 -4.32 -8.92 13.05
CA GLY A 81 -5.13 -9.20 14.24
C GLY A 81 -5.96 -8.01 14.74
N GLN A 82 -5.53 -6.78 14.46
CA GLN A 82 -6.05 -5.56 15.07
C GLN A 82 -6.31 -4.44 14.04
N MET A 83 -5.64 -4.49 12.88
CA MET A 83 -5.82 -3.52 11.81
C MET A 83 -6.70 -4.10 10.71
N LYS A 84 -7.31 -3.21 9.93
CA LYS A 84 -8.02 -3.61 8.72
C LYS A 84 -7.04 -3.56 7.56
N GLU A 85 -6.71 -4.75 7.06
CA GLU A 85 -5.80 -4.98 5.95
C GLU A 85 -6.53 -5.73 4.83
N LEU A 86 -5.95 -5.70 3.62
CA LEU A 86 -6.48 -6.39 2.46
C LEU A 86 -5.34 -6.96 1.61
N GLY A 87 -5.58 -8.15 1.09
CA GLY A 87 -4.66 -8.80 0.16
C GLY A 87 -5.36 -9.92 -0.57
N VAL A 88 -4.63 -10.53 -1.51
CA VAL A 88 -5.08 -11.70 -2.25
C VAL A 88 -4.14 -12.86 -2.00
N ILE A 89 -4.69 -14.07 -1.95
CA ILE A 89 -3.92 -15.32 -1.94
C ILE A 89 -4.22 -16.03 -3.25
N VAL A 90 -3.16 -16.37 -3.99
CA VAL A 90 -3.25 -17.16 -5.21
C VAL A 90 -2.60 -18.51 -4.94
N TYR A 91 -3.38 -19.57 -5.07
CA TYR A 91 -2.91 -20.94 -4.90
C TYR A 91 -2.52 -21.56 -6.24
N ASN A 92 -1.49 -22.41 -6.23
CA ASN A 92 -1.05 -23.21 -7.38
C ASN A 92 -0.77 -22.37 -8.65
N CYS A 93 -0.04 -21.27 -8.48
CA CYS A 93 0.37 -20.40 -9.59
C CYS A 93 1.88 -20.20 -9.57
N SER A 94 2.61 -21.23 -10.01
CA SER A 94 4.08 -21.19 -10.10
C SER A 94 4.59 -20.06 -11.01
N CYS A 95 3.83 -19.67 -12.04
CA CYS A 95 4.16 -18.57 -12.94
C CYS A 95 4.21 -17.21 -12.24
N LEU A 96 3.20 -16.90 -11.41
CA LEU A 96 3.16 -15.65 -10.64
C LEU A 96 4.19 -15.68 -9.51
N VAL A 97 4.36 -16.83 -8.87
CA VAL A 97 5.37 -17.06 -7.86
C VAL A 97 6.77 -16.81 -8.40
N LEU A 98 7.09 -17.28 -9.62
CA LEU A 98 8.39 -17.06 -10.24
C LEU A 98 8.74 -15.57 -10.33
N ASP A 99 7.78 -14.73 -10.72
CA ASP A 99 8.06 -13.30 -10.88
C ASP A 99 8.25 -12.60 -9.51
N LEU A 100 7.43 -12.92 -8.51
CA LEU A 100 7.61 -12.42 -7.14
C LEU A 100 8.88 -12.97 -6.47
N GLN A 101 9.31 -14.19 -6.79
CA GLN A 101 10.59 -14.73 -6.34
C GLN A 101 11.76 -13.91 -6.87
N ARG A 102 11.67 -13.36 -8.08
CA ARG A 102 12.70 -12.48 -8.63
C ARG A 102 12.76 -11.14 -7.87
N ILE A 103 11.63 -10.60 -7.41
CA ILE A 103 11.62 -9.43 -6.50
C ILE A 103 12.24 -9.78 -5.16
N PHE A 104 11.88 -10.92 -4.57
CA PHE A 104 12.46 -11.38 -3.32
C PHE A 104 13.99 -11.56 -3.43
N ALA A 105 14.45 -12.17 -4.53
CA ALA A 105 15.87 -12.35 -4.83
C ALA A 105 16.57 -11.01 -5.03
N LEU A 106 15.90 -10.01 -5.62
CA LEU A 106 16.43 -8.65 -5.75
C LEU A 106 16.71 -8.06 -4.37
N TYR A 107 15.72 -8.03 -3.48
CA TYR A 107 15.91 -7.49 -2.12
C TYR A 107 16.97 -8.29 -1.34
N SER A 108 16.96 -9.61 -1.45
CA SER A 108 17.96 -10.49 -0.83
C SER A 108 19.39 -10.19 -1.33
N SER A 109 19.56 -9.86 -2.61
CA SER A 109 20.87 -9.56 -3.21
C SER A 109 21.48 -8.24 -2.72
N LEU A 110 20.69 -7.41 -2.04
CA LEU A 110 21.08 -6.12 -1.46
C LEU A 110 21.48 -6.22 0.02
N ARG A 111 21.46 -7.43 0.59
CA ARG A 111 21.98 -7.71 1.93
C ARG A 111 23.41 -7.19 2.08
N TYR A 112 23.66 -6.39 3.12
CA TYR A 112 24.96 -5.77 3.43
C TYR A 112 25.55 -4.85 2.36
N LYS A 113 24.76 -4.45 1.35
CA LYS A 113 25.19 -3.46 0.37
C LYS A 113 24.73 -2.06 0.80
N ASN A 114 25.52 -1.07 0.39
CA ASN A 114 25.25 0.37 0.57
C ASN A 114 25.17 1.11 -0.78
N LYS A 115 25.36 0.39 -1.89
CA LYS A 115 25.28 0.90 -3.25
C LYS A 115 24.66 -0.14 -4.15
N ILE A 116 23.94 0.33 -5.15
CA ILE A 116 23.28 -0.52 -6.13
C ILE A 116 24.28 -0.97 -7.17
N PRO A 117 24.20 -2.23 -7.63
CA PRO A 117 25.08 -2.68 -8.68
C PRO A 117 24.85 -1.86 -9.97
N PRO A 118 25.90 -1.61 -10.76
CA PRO A 118 25.76 -0.85 -12.01
C PRO A 118 24.83 -1.53 -13.03
N SER A 119 24.64 -2.85 -12.90
CA SER A 119 23.65 -3.60 -13.67
C SER A 119 23.03 -4.71 -12.83
N TRP A 120 21.77 -5.03 -13.14
CA TRP A 120 21.05 -6.15 -12.54
C TRP A 120 21.26 -7.42 -13.36
N SER A 121 21.39 -8.56 -12.66
CA SER A 121 21.39 -9.88 -13.31
C SER A 121 20.09 -10.08 -14.09
N LYS A 122 20.17 -10.71 -15.27
CA LYS A 122 19.00 -11.07 -16.10
C LYS A 122 17.99 -11.92 -15.33
N ARG A 123 18.43 -12.64 -14.29
CA ARG A 123 17.55 -13.42 -13.40
C ARG A 123 16.60 -12.56 -12.57
N LEU A 124 16.80 -11.25 -12.50
CA LEU A 124 15.97 -10.30 -11.73
C LEU A 124 15.02 -9.47 -12.60
N TYR A 125 15.12 -9.59 -13.94
CA TYR A 125 14.26 -8.86 -14.88
C TYR A 125 12.80 -9.28 -14.70
N GLY A 126 11.88 -8.41 -15.11
CA GLY A 126 10.45 -8.74 -15.12
C GLY A 126 10.15 -9.92 -16.03
N VAL A 127 9.11 -10.69 -15.68
CA VAL A 127 8.60 -11.76 -16.55
C VAL A 127 7.39 -11.25 -17.33
N TYR A 128 6.53 -10.48 -16.64
CA TYR A 128 5.30 -9.93 -17.18
C TYR A 128 5.29 -8.42 -17.01
N ASP A 129 4.66 -7.73 -17.95
CA ASP A 129 4.55 -6.27 -17.98
C ASP A 129 3.13 -5.83 -18.39
N THR A 130 2.95 -4.55 -18.74
CA THR A 130 1.65 -4.01 -19.15
C THR A 130 1.18 -4.51 -20.51
N GLN A 131 2.09 -4.97 -21.38
CA GLN A 131 1.79 -5.50 -22.71
C GLN A 131 1.73 -7.04 -22.74
N ASN A 132 2.68 -7.71 -22.09
CA ASN A 132 2.83 -9.15 -22.00
C ASN A 132 2.40 -9.64 -20.61
N LYS A 133 1.09 -9.65 -20.37
CA LYS A 133 0.50 -10.06 -19.09
C LYS A 133 0.45 -11.59 -18.97
N LEU A 134 0.59 -12.11 -17.76
CA LEU A 134 0.38 -13.54 -17.48
C LEU A 134 -1.10 -13.88 -17.65
N THR A 135 -1.46 -14.71 -18.62
CA THR A 135 -2.81 -15.28 -18.70
C THR A 135 -2.96 -16.44 -17.71
N LEU A 136 -3.98 -16.40 -16.86
CA LEU A 136 -4.30 -17.45 -15.91
C LEU A 136 -5.82 -17.55 -15.66
N GLN A 137 -6.26 -18.56 -14.90
CA GLN A 137 -7.63 -18.69 -14.46
C GLN A 137 -7.70 -18.51 -12.94
N LEU A 138 -8.43 -17.48 -12.49
CA LEU A 138 -8.61 -17.18 -11.07
C LEU A 138 -10.09 -17.30 -10.74
N ASN A 139 -10.43 -18.19 -9.80
CA ASN A 139 -11.81 -18.51 -9.43
C ASN A 139 -12.70 -18.76 -10.66
N GLU A 140 -12.23 -19.64 -11.56
CA GLU A 140 -12.89 -20.00 -12.83
C GLU A 140 -12.99 -18.86 -13.86
N THR A 141 -12.49 -17.67 -13.54
CA THR A 141 -12.53 -16.50 -14.43
C THR A 141 -11.21 -16.34 -15.18
N LYS A 142 -11.27 -16.26 -16.52
CA LYS A 142 -10.08 -15.96 -17.33
C LYS A 142 -9.56 -14.58 -16.94
N SER A 143 -8.29 -14.53 -16.59
CA SER A 143 -7.65 -13.36 -15.98
C SER A 143 -6.28 -13.13 -16.59
N GLU A 144 -5.85 -11.88 -16.55
CA GLU A 144 -4.47 -11.51 -16.86
C GLU A 144 -3.85 -10.81 -15.65
N ALA A 145 -2.59 -11.05 -15.36
CA ALA A 145 -1.94 -10.44 -14.21
C ALA A 145 -0.47 -10.11 -14.47
N PHE A 146 0.04 -9.12 -13.75
CA PHE A 146 1.47 -8.82 -13.71
C PHE A 146 1.82 -8.12 -12.39
N VAL A 147 3.10 -8.13 -12.05
CA VAL A 147 3.60 -7.62 -10.76
C VAL A 147 4.43 -6.36 -11.00
N SER A 148 4.19 -5.35 -10.20
CA SER A 148 4.95 -4.10 -10.17
C SER A 148 5.95 -4.06 -9.02
N ASN A 149 6.97 -3.22 -9.16
CA ASN A 149 8.00 -3.00 -8.16
C ASN A 149 8.49 -1.55 -8.18
N SER A 150 8.79 -1.01 -7.00
CA SER A 150 9.32 0.33 -6.80
C SER A 150 10.39 0.32 -5.71
N PRO A 151 11.18 1.39 -5.59
CA PRO A 151 11.21 2.56 -6.47
C PRO A 151 11.97 2.25 -7.76
N LYS A 152 12.07 3.23 -8.67
CA LYS A 152 12.84 3.11 -9.93
C LYS A 152 14.24 2.54 -9.72
N LEU A 153 14.84 2.87 -8.58
CA LEU A 153 16.14 2.42 -8.15
C LEU A 153 16.24 0.88 -7.99
N PHE A 154 15.15 0.22 -7.64
CA PHE A 154 15.04 -1.24 -7.50
C PHE A 154 14.15 -1.87 -8.57
N CYS A 155 14.07 -1.23 -9.75
CA CYS A 155 13.30 -1.72 -10.89
C CYS A 155 14.26 -2.12 -12.03
N PRO A 156 14.66 -3.40 -12.13
CA PRO A 156 15.44 -3.91 -13.25
C PRO A 156 14.69 -3.84 -14.57
N LYS A 157 15.39 -4.18 -15.66
CA LYS A 157 14.81 -4.23 -17.00
C LYS A 157 13.52 -5.08 -17.02
N ASP A 158 12.58 -4.65 -17.87
CA ASP A 158 11.31 -5.33 -18.17
C ASP A 158 10.35 -5.43 -16.96
N ARG A 159 10.65 -4.77 -15.84
CA ARG A 159 9.69 -4.57 -14.73
C ARG A 159 8.91 -3.28 -14.88
N VAL A 160 7.70 -3.30 -14.34
CA VAL A 160 6.77 -2.15 -14.31
C VAL A 160 6.85 -1.47 -12.94
N LEU A 161 6.91 -0.14 -12.93
CA LEU A 161 6.83 0.61 -11.68
C LEU A 161 5.40 0.59 -11.11
N ASP A 162 5.24 0.63 -9.78
CA ASP A 162 3.90 0.65 -9.17
C ASP A 162 3.06 1.84 -9.67
N ILE A 163 3.70 2.98 -9.93
CA ILE A 163 3.02 4.15 -10.50
C ILE A 163 2.50 3.89 -11.92
N GLU A 164 3.27 3.21 -12.77
CA GLU A 164 2.90 2.86 -14.15
C GLU A 164 1.82 1.77 -14.17
N ALA A 165 1.89 0.82 -13.24
CA ALA A 165 0.87 -0.19 -13.06
C ALA A 165 -0.48 0.45 -12.67
N ILE A 166 -0.49 1.38 -11.70
CA ILE A 166 -1.70 2.12 -11.32
C ILE A 166 -2.22 2.94 -12.51
N TYR A 167 -1.35 3.59 -13.27
CA TYR A 167 -1.74 4.32 -14.48
C TYR A 167 -2.45 3.43 -15.48
N SER A 168 -1.88 2.26 -15.79
CA SER A 168 -2.50 1.32 -16.73
C SER A 168 -3.93 0.93 -16.31
N VAL A 169 -4.17 0.72 -15.02
CA VAL A 169 -5.49 0.36 -14.50
C VAL A 169 -6.47 1.54 -14.57
N ILE A 170 -6.03 2.78 -14.31
CA ILE A 170 -6.88 3.98 -14.44
C ILE A 170 -7.20 4.24 -15.92
N ASP A 171 -6.20 4.14 -16.80
CA ASP A 171 -6.31 4.41 -18.23
C ASP A 171 -7.25 3.40 -18.92
N ASP A 172 -7.25 2.14 -18.47
CA ASP A 172 -8.14 1.10 -18.99
C ASP A 172 -9.60 1.23 -18.53
N ALA A 173 -9.86 1.81 -17.35
CA ALA A 173 -11.20 1.89 -16.74
C ALA A 173 -12.23 2.59 -17.64
N LYS A 174 -13.44 2.06 -17.80
CA LYS A 174 -14.47 2.67 -18.67
C LYS A 174 -15.63 3.28 -17.90
N GLN A 175 -15.87 2.84 -16.67
CA GLN A 175 -17.05 3.26 -15.92
C GLN A 175 -16.69 3.90 -14.58
N PHE A 176 -15.80 3.26 -13.82
CA PHE A 176 -15.48 3.74 -12.48
C PHE A 176 -14.05 3.39 -12.05
N VAL A 177 -13.55 4.18 -11.09
CA VAL A 177 -12.30 3.94 -10.38
C VAL A 177 -12.56 4.14 -8.89
N TYR A 178 -12.51 3.06 -8.11
CA TYR A 178 -12.69 3.08 -6.66
C TYR A 178 -11.34 2.83 -5.98
N ILE A 179 -10.92 3.76 -5.14
CA ILE A 179 -9.58 3.78 -4.53
C ILE A 179 -9.74 3.78 -3.01
N ALA A 180 -9.09 2.83 -2.33
CA ALA A 180 -9.05 2.76 -0.88
C ALA A 180 -7.59 2.71 -0.40
N VAL A 181 -7.20 3.74 0.36
CA VAL A 181 -5.82 3.97 0.82
C VAL A 181 -5.80 4.42 2.28
N MET A 182 -4.66 4.26 2.95
CA MET A 182 -4.48 4.86 4.27
C MET A 182 -4.33 6.38 4.13
N ASP A 183 -3.35 6.80 3.32
CA ASP A 183 -3.02 8.20 3.10
C ASP A 183 -3.11 8.60 1.63
N TYR A 184 -3.59 9.83 1.41
CA TYR A 184 -3.59 10.51 0.12
C TYR A 184 -2.92 11.87 0.28
N LEU A 185 -1.71 12.01 -0.27
CA LEU A 185 -0.91 13.22 -0.16
C LEU A 185 0.00 13.38 -1.39
N PRO A 186 -0.44 14.10 -2.43
CA PRO A 186 0.33 14.39 -3.66
C PRO A 186 1.57 15.28 -3.47
N ILE A 187 2.44 14.91 -2.53
CA ILE A 187 3.65 15.62 -2.15
C ILE A 187 4.78 14.62 -2.01
N VAL A 188 5.99 15.07 -2.36
CA VAL A 188 7.23 14.42 -1.96
C VAL A 188 8.00 15.34 -1.01
N ILE A 189 8.55 14.76 0.06
CA ILE A 189 9.44 15.41 1.01
C ILE A 189 10.83 14.86 0.78
N ASP A 190 11.73 15.72 0.33
CA ASP A 190 13.16 15.44 0.20
C ASP A 190 13.91 16.08 1.36
N THR A 191 15.21 15.81 1.53
CA THR A 191 16.00 16.23 2.71
C THR A 191 15.89 17.73 3.01
N ASN A 192 15.68 18.56 1.98
CA ASN A 192 15.63 20.02 2.10
C ASN A 192 14.37 20.69 1.55
N ALA A 193 13.42 19.94 0.98
CA ALA A 193 12.29 20.57 0.28
C ALA A 193 11.02 19.70 0.23
N LYS A 194 9.88 20.36 0.46
CA LYS A 194 8.55 19.82 0.18
C LYS A 194 8.15 20.24 -1.23
N ARG A 195 7.89 19.27 -2.13
CA ARG A 195 7.54 19.52 -3.54
C ARG A 195 6.20 18.89 -3.88
N TYR A 196 5.44 19.55 -4.74
CA TYR A 196 4.22 18.97 -5.30
C TYR A 196 4.56 17.78 -6.21
N TRP A 197 3.84 16.67 -6.05
CA TRP A 197 4.04 15.44 -6.80
C TRP A 197 2.73 15.12 -7.56
N PRO A 198 2.60 15.54 -8.83
CA PRO A 198 1.31 15.62 -9.53
C PRO A 198 0.81 14.31 -10.14
N TYR A 199 1.54 13.20 -10.00
CA TYR A 199 1.38 12.02 -10.85
C TYR A 199 0.00 11.34 -10.68
N LEU A 200 -0.26 10.72 -9.53
CA LEU A 200 -1.57 10.07 -9.27
C LEU A 200 -2.73 11.06 -9.19
N ASP A 201 -2.50 12.25 -8.61
CA ASP A 201 -3.52 13.31 -8.52
C ASP A 201 -3.94 13.78 -9.92
N GLY A 202 -2.97 14.00 -10.81
CA GLY A 202 -3.19 14.35 -12.20
C GLY A 202 -3.96 13.28 -12.96
N LYS A 203 -3.64 12.00 -12.75
CA LYS A 203 -4.39 10.89 -13.36
C LYS A 203 -5.84 10.80 -12.88
N ILE A 204 -6.11 11.06 -11.60
CA ILE A 204 -7.49 11.16 -11.12
C ILE A 204 -8.23 12.31 -11.81
N ARG A 205 -7.60 13.49 -11.94
CA ARG A 205 -8.19 14.65 -12.62
C ARG A 205 -8.48 14.37 -14.09
N GLU A 206 -7.54 13.73 -14.79
CA GLU A 206 -7.70 13.32 -16.19
C GLU A 206 -8.91 12.40 -16.35
N ALA A 207 -9.01 11.36 -15.53
CA ALA A 207 -10.12 10.40 -15.57
C ALA A 207 -11.48 11.07 -15.31
N LEU A 208 -11.53 12.01 -14.36
CA LEU A 208 -12.74 12.76 -14.01
C LEU A 208 -13.21 13.69 -15.13
N VAL A 209 -12.30 14.51 -15.68
CA VAL A 209 -12.64 15.63 -16.54
C VAL A 209 -12.68 15.25 -18.02
N LEU A 210 -11.69 14.46 -18.48
CA LEU A 210 -11.55 14.16 -19.91
C LEU A 210 -12.26 12.87 -20.32
N ARG A 211 -12.53 11.99 -19.36
CA ARG A 211 -13.04 10.63 -19.62
C ARG A 211 -14.37 10.32 -18.92
N ASN A 212 -14.89 11.26 -18.13
CA ASN A 212 -16.17 11.14 -17.41
C ASN A 212 -16.25 9.87 -16.54
N ILE A 213 -15.13 9.43 -15.97
CA ILE A 213 -15.05 8.24 -15.12
C ILE A 213 -15.54 8.56 -13.73
N LYS A 214 -16.36 7.69 -13.14
CA LYS A 214 -16.83 7.84 -11.76
C LYS A 214 -15.74 7.45 -10.76
N VAL A 215 -15.24 8.42 -10.01
CA VAL A 215 -14.20 8.19 -8.99
C VAL A 215 -14.79 8.21 -7.59
N ARG A 216 -14.49 7.17 -6.80
CA ARG A 216 -14.74 7.15 -5.36
C ARG A 216 -13.43 6.94 -4.62
N LEU A 217 -13.09 7.88 -3.74
CA LEU A 217 -11.88 7.84 -2.93
C LEU A 217 -12.25 7.63 -1.46
N LEU A 218 -11.78 6.54 -0.87
CA LEU A 218 -11.94 6.19 0.53
C LEU A 218 -10.58 6.27 1.23
N ILE A 219 -10.38 7.32 2.03
CA ILE A 219 -9.11 7.61 2.71
C ILE A 219 -9.26 7.28 4.17
N SER A 220 -8.28 6.65 4.80
CA SER A 220 -8.36 6.38 6.24
C SER A 220 -8.17 7.66 7.03
N PHE A 221 -8.89 7.78 8.15
CA PHE A 221 -8.81 8.95 9.02
C PHE A 221 -8.30 8.54 10.39
N SER A 222 -7.29 9.28 10.86
CA SER A 222 -6.73 9.16 12.20
C SER A 222 -6.14 10.49 12.63
N ARG A 223 -5.67 10.57 13.88
CA ARG A 223 -4.90 11.71 14.38
C ARG A 223 -3.64 12.03 13.56
N ASP A 224 -3.09 11.04 12.86
CA ASP A 224 -1.83 11.16 12.15
C ASP A 224 -2.03 11.68 10.71
N THR A 225 -3.26 11.68 10.20
CA THR A 225 -3.64 12.19 8.87
C THR A 225 -3.10 13.62 8.67
N ASP A 226 -2.42 13.86 7.54
CA ASP A 226 -1.86 15.18 7.22
C ASP A 226 -2.99 16.17 6.89
N PRO A 227 -3.01 17.38 7.48
CA PRO A 227 -4.03 18.39 7.20
C PRO A 227 -4.16 18.75 5.71
N LEU A 228 -3.06 18.68 4.94
CA LEU A 228 -3.09 18.98 3.52
C LEU A 228 -3.89 17.95 2.72
N THR A 229 -4.10 16.73 3.23
CA THR A 229 -4.99 15.75 2.60
C THR A 229 -6.38 16.37 2.35
N PHE A 230 -6.92 17.14 3.29
CA PHE A 230 -8.21 17.82 3.13
C PHE A 230 -8.16 18.90 2.04
N ASN A 231 -7.04 19.62 1.92
CA ASN A 231 -6.86 20.66 0.90
C ASN A 231 -6.77 20.04 -0.50
N PHE A 232 -5.98 18.97 -0.68
CA PHE A 232 -5.89 18.28 -1.96
C PHE A 232 -7.22 17.63 -2.36
N VAL A 233 -7.93 17.00 -1.42
CA VAL A 233 -9.28 16.48 -1.66
C VAL A 233 -10.25 17.59 -2.05
N SER A 234 -10.18 18.75 -1.40
CA SER A 234 -11.02 19.91 -1.74
C SER A 234 -10.70 20.44 -3.14
N SER A 235 -9.42 20.49 -3.51
CA SER A 235 -8.97 20.85 -4.86
C SER A 235 -9.46 19.85 -5.93
N LEU A 236 -9.49 18.55 -5.61
CA LEU A 236 -10.07 17.54 -6.50
C LEU A 236 -11.59 17.73 -6.63
N LYS A 237 -12.31 18.01 -5.55
CA LYS A 237 -13.77 18.26 -5.60
C LYS A 237 -14.09 19.50 -6.42
N ALA A 238 -13.29 20.57 -6.27
CA ALA A 238 -13.50 21.83 -6.96
C ALA A 238 -13.41 21.72 -8.50
N ILE A 239 -12.67 20.73 -9.03
CA ILE A 239 -12.58 20.52 -10.48
C ILE A 239 -13.91 20.08 -11.11
N CYS A 240 -14.80 19.47 -10.32
CA CYS A 240 -16.08 18.96 -10.79
C CYS A 240 -17.25 19.95 -10.64
N THR A 241 -17.06 21.11 -10.00
CA THR A 241 -18.17 22.00 -9.60
C THR A 241 -19.03 22.44 -10.79
N GLU A 242 -18.41 22.78 -11.92
CA GLU A 242 -19.09 23.29 -13.12
C GLU A 242 -19.17 22.26 -14.25
N ILE A 243 -18.86 20.99 -13.98
CA ILE A 243 -18.81 19.92 -14.99
C ILE A 243 -19.86 18.86 -14.64
N PRO A 244 -21.05 18.88 -15.27
CA PRO A 244 -22.15 17.99 -14.91
C PRO A 244 -21.82 16.49 -15.00
N SER A 245 -20.92 16.11 -15.92
CA SER A 245 -20.46 14.73 -16.11
C SER A 245 -19.38 14.28 -15.12
N CYS A 246 -18.80 15.20 -14.34
CA CYS A 246 -17.72 14.92 -13.42
C CYS A 246 -18.26 14.29 -12.13
N SER A 247 -17.86 13.06 -11.83
CA SER A 247 -18.38 12.30 -10.68
C SER A 247 -17.27 11.91 -9.71
N LEU A 248 -16.90 12.83 -8.83
CA LEU A 248 -16.00 12.56 -7.71
C LEU A 248 -16.76 12.50 -6.38
N LYS A 249 -16.60 11.41 -5.64
CA LYS A 249 -17.02 11.33 -4.23
C LYS A 249 -15.83 10.93 -3.37
N VAL A 250 -15.64 11.62 -2.25
CA VAL A 250 -14.58 11.30 -1.28
C VAL A 250 -15.19 11.11 0.10
N LYS A 251 -14.82 10.02 0.76
CA LYS A 251 -15.16 9.72 2.15
C LYS A 251 -13.90 9.41 2.94
N PHE A 252 -13.98 9.68 4.23
CA PHE A 252 -12.95 9.35 5.21
C PHE A 252 -13.43 8.16 6.04
N PHE A 253 -12.57 7.16 6.21
CA PHE A 253 -12.86 5.92 6.90
C PHE A 253 -12.25 5.96 8.30
N ASP A 254 -13.10 6.11 9.31
CA ASP A 254 -12.73 6.26 10.71
C ASP A 254 -13.21 5.03 11.50
N LEU A 255 -12.29 4.11 11.78
CA LEU A 255 -12.57 2.89 12.58
C LEU A 255 -12.72 3.15 14.07
N GLU A 256 -12.32 4.33 14.54
CA GLU A 256 -12.39 4.72 15.94
C GLU A 256 -13.64 5.57 16.22
N GLU A 257 -14.52 5.77 15.24
CA GLU A 257 -15.84 6.43 15.36
C GLU A 257 -15.77 7.73 16.18
N GLU A 258 -15.10 8.75 15.66
CA GLU A 258 -14.82 10.04 16.32
C GLU A 258 -13.84 9.98 17.50
N SER A 259 -13.57 8.82 18.11
CA SER A 259 -12.55 8.67 19.15
C SER A 259 -11.12 8.85 18.66
N ALA A 260 -10.89 8.84 17.34
CA ALA A 260 -9.59 9.11 16.72
C ALA A 260 -8.93 10.42 17.18
N CYS A 261 -9.74 11.42 17.59
CA CYS A 261 -9.26 12.71 18.08
C CYS A 261 -9.34 12.88 19.61
N PHE A 262 -9.82 11.90 20.37
CA PHE A 262 -9.95 11.98 21.83
C PHE A 262 -8.84 11.19 22.54
N LEU A 263 -8.25 11.79 23.58
CA LEU A 263 -7.26 11.14 24.42
C LEU A 263 -7.91 10.00 25.19
N LYS A 264 -7.62 8.75 24.83
CA LYS A 264 -7.70 7.65 25.79
C LYS A 264 -6.43 7.72 26.63
N ASP A 265 -6.59 7.88 27.95
CA ASP A 265 -5.49 7.73 28.91
C ASP A 265 -4.67 6.49 28.54
N GLN A 266 -3.35 6.67 28.43
CA GLN A 266 -2.37 5.66 28.00
C GLN A 266 -2.18 4.53 29.04
N LYS A 267 -3.27 3.95 29.55
CA LYS A 267 -3.20 2.76 30.42
C LYS A 267 -3.28 1.45 29.68
N ASN A 268 -3.64 1.42 28.38
CA ASN A 268 -3.64 0.20 27.58
C ASN A 268 -2.81 0.38 26.29
N SER A 269 -1.78 -0.45 26.16
CA SER A 269 -0.85 -0.59 25.03
C SER A 269 -1.53 -1.24 23.79
N SER A 270 -2.71 -0.77 23.39
CA SER A 270 -3.36 -1.21 22.16
C SER A 270 -2.96 -0.29 21.01
N LEU A 271 -2.43 -0.85 19.91
CA LEU A 271 -2.20 -0.11 18.67
C LEU A 271 -3.52 0.48 18.14
N PRO A 272 -3.47 1.63 17.45
CA PRO A 272 -4.66 2.27 16.89
C PRO A 272 -5.34 1.33 15.89
N LYS A 273 -6.68 1.29 15.95
CA LYS A 273 -7.49 0.53 14.98
C LYS A 273 -7.51 1.32 13.68
N LEU A 274 -6.63 0.97 12.74
CA LEU A 274 -6.46 1.71 11.50
C LEU A 274 -6.81 0.84 10.28
N ASN A 275 -7.42 1.47 9.29
CA ASN A 275 -7.57 0.90 7.96
C ASN A 275 -6.30 1.19 7.16
N ARG A 276 -5.61 0.14 6.73
CA ARG A 276 -4.32 0.23 6.06
C ARG A 276 -4.34 -0.37 4.66
N ASN A 277 -5.52 -0.71 4.17
CA ASN A 277 -5.77 -1.20 2.83
C ASN A 277 -5.18 -0.23 1.78
N LYS A 278 -4.56 -0.80 0.74
CA LYS A 278 -3.96 -0.08 -0.39
C LYS A 278 -4.34 -0.78 -1.68
N TYR A 279 -5.54 -0.47 -2.18
CA TYR A 279 -6.02 -1.09 -3.41
C TYR A 279 -6.90 -0.13 -4.22
N MET A 280 -7.03 -0.46 -5.49
CA MET A 280 -7.90 0.21 -6.44
C MET A 280 -8.63 -0.85 -7.25
N VAL A 281 -9.90 -0.60 -7.57
CA VAL A 281 -10.73 -1.48 -8.40
C VAL A 281 -11.51 -0.65 -9.41
N THR A 282 -11.59 -1.15 -10.64
CA THR A 282 -12.30 -0.57 -11.77
C THR A 282 -13.30 -1.57 -12.33
N ASP A 283 -13.96 -1.24 -13.44
CA ASP A 283 -14.88 -2.15 -14.13
C ASP A 283 -14.19 -3.36 -14.78
N GLY A 284 -12.87 -3.29 -15.07
CA GLY A 284 -12.14 -4.37 -15.75
C GLY A 284 -10.86 -4.83 -15.05
N ALA A 285 -10.42 -4.15 -14.00
CA ALA A 285 -9.14 -4.41 -13.37
C ALA A 285 -9.09 -4.04 -11.89
N ALA A 286 -8.13 -4.62 -11.18
CA ALA A 286 -7.80 -4.27 -9.81
C ALA A 286 -6.29 -4.17 -9.64
N TYR A 287 -5.87 -3.25 -8.77
CA TYR A 287 -4.51 -3.11 -8.29
C TYR A 287 -4.50 -3.30 -6.78
N ILE A 288 -3.65 -4.22 -6.29
CA ILE A 288 -3.40 -4.45 -4.87
C ILE A 288 -1.92 -4.17 -4.62
N GLY A 289 -1.62 -3.21 -3.75
CA GLY A 289 -0.24 -2.76 -3.55
C GLY A 289 0.16 -2.62 -2.09
N ASN A 290 1.40 -2.18 -1.90
CA ASN A 290 1.96 -1.94 -0.57
C ASN A 290 2.05 -0.45 -0.19
N PHE A 291 1.76 0.46 -1.11
CA PHE A 291 1.95 1.89 -0.91
C PHE A 291 0.66 2.67 -0.75
N ASP A 292 0.73 3.65 0.16
CA ASP A 292 -0.24 4.74 0.23
C ASP A 292 -0.01 5.73 -0.92
N TRP A 293 -1.03 6.52 -1.25
CA TRP A 293 -0.98 7.43 -2.39
C TRP A 293 -0.29 8.75 -2.02
N VAL A 294 0.99 8.60 -1.66
CA VAL A 294 1.91 9.65 -1.20
C VAL A 294 3.17 9.62 -2.06
N GLY A 295 3.69 10.79 -2.46
CA GLY A 295 4.82 10.87 -3.39
C GLY A 295 6.05 10.08 -2.93
N ASN A 296 6.46 10.22 -1.66
CA ASN A 296 7.58 9.46 -1.07
C ASN A 296 7.41 7.94 -1.15
N ALA A 297 6.16 7.43 -1.10
CA ALA A 297 5.91 5.99 -1.14
C ALA A 297 6.38 5.38 -2.48
N PHE A 298 6.17 6.09 -3.59
CA PHE A 298 6.58 5.61 -4.92
C PHE A 298 8.03 5.98 -5.27
N THR A 299 8.55 7.09 -4.76
CA THR A 299 9.89 7.58 -5.13
C THR A 299 11.00 7.01 -4.26
N GLN A 300 10.71 6.69 -2.99
CA GLN A 300 11.73 6.28 -2.02
C GLN A 300 11.52 4.86 -1.49
N ASN A 301 10.28 4.43 -1.24
CA ASN A 301 10.04 3.15 -0.59
C ASN A 301 10.15 1.98 -1.56
N ALA A 302 10.60 0.84 -1.02
CA ALA A 302 10.63 -0.43 -1.72
C ALA A 302 9.34 -1.21 -1.46
N GLY A 303 8.69 -1.66 -2.53
CA GLY A 303 7.38 -2.30 -2.46
C GLY A 303 7.05 -3.05 -3.73
N ALA A 304 5.97 -3.83 -3.68
CA ALA A 304 5.44 -4.52 -4.84
C ALA A 304 3.92 -4.32 -4.94
N GLY A 305 3.41 -4.54 -6.14
CA GLY A 305 1.99 -4.50 -6.42
C GLY A 305 1.60 -5.61 -7.39
N LEU A 306 0.31 -5.93 -7.42
CA LEU A 306 -0.28 -6.90 -8.32
C LEU A 306 -1.44 -6.24 -9.05
N VAL A 307 -1.37 -6.27 -10.37
CA VAL A 307 -2.50 -5.93 -11.24
C VAL A 307 -3.17 -7.23 -11.68
N ILE A 308 -4.50 -7.26 -11.60
CA ILE A 308 -5.34 -8.34 -12.13
C ILE A 308 -6.37 -7.70 -13.04
N ASN A 309 -6.37 -8.07 -14.31
CA ASN A 309 -7.41 -7.78 -15.28
C ASN A 309 -8.35 -8.97 -15.39
N GLN A 310 -9.66 -8.73 -15.39
CA GLN A 310 -10.67 -9.73 -15.73
C GLN A 310 -11.69 -9.08 -16.64
N ALA A 311 -12.03 -9.75 -17.75
CA ALA A 311 -13.23 -9.39 -18.49
C ALA A 311 -14.44 -9.60 -17.55
N ASP A 312 -15.48 -8.75 -17.69
CA ASP A 312 -16.71 -8.83 -16.88
C ASP A 312 -17.46 -10.13 -17.18
N ALA A 313 -16.98 -11.23 -16.61
CA ALA A 313 -17.70 -12.48 -16.56
C ALA A 313 -18.83 -12.27 -15.56
N GLY A 314 -20.08 -12.47 -15.98
CA GLY A 314 -21.27 -12.40 -15.13
C GLY A 314 -21.19 -13.18 -13.80
N ASN A 315 -20.17 -14.02 -13.63
CA ASN A 315 -19.83 -14.79 -12.44
C ASN A 315 -19.50 -13.93 -11.20
N SER A 316 -20.14 -14.24 -10.07
CA SER A 316 -19.88 -13.63 -8.76
C SER A 316 -18.51 -13.99 -8.16
N THR A 317 -17.83 -15.00 -8.69
CA THR A 317 -16.51 -15.45 -8.21
C THR A 317 -15.36 -14.55 -8.67
N SER A 318 -15.61 -13.62 -9.59
CA SER A 318 -14.61 -12.64 -10.07
C SER A 318 -13.97 -11.86 -8.92
N ILE A 319 -12.65 -11.74 -8.94
CA ILE A 319 -11.88 -10.96 -7.97
C ILE A 319 -12.26 -9.48 -8.05
N ILE A 320 -12.52 -8.97 -9.26
CA ILE A 320 -12.97 -7.58 -9.47
C ILE A 320 -14.29 -7.33 -8.73
N LYS A 321 -15.25 -8.25 -8.84
CA LYS A 321 -16.53 -8.16 -8.10
C LYS A 321 -16.35 -8.29 -6.59
N GLN A 322 -15.50 -9.21 -6.14
CA GLN A 322 -15.20 -9.35 -4.70
C GLN A 322 -14.57 -8.08 -4.12
N LEU A 323 -13.58 -7.51 -4.79
CA LEU A 323 -12.92 -6.27 -4.35
C LEU A 323 -13.86 -5.07 -4.41
N LYS A 324 -14.68 -4.97 -5.46
CA LYS A 324 -15.75 -3.96 -5.53
C LYS A 324 -16.74 -4.12 -4.37
N ALA A 325 -17.17 -5.34 -4.06
CA ALA A 325 -18.09 -5.60 -2.94
C ALA A 325 -17.47 -5.23 -1.59
N VAL A 326 -16.17 -5.50 -1.38
CA VAL A 326 -15.43 -5.05 -0.19
C VAL A 326 -15.40 -3.51 -0.13
N PHE A 327 -15.09 -2.85 -1.24
CA PHE A 327 -15.10 -1.39 -1.32
C PHE A 327 -16.47 -0.82 -0.97
N GLU A 328 -17.54 -1.34 -1.58
CA GLU A 328 -18.90 -0.84 -1.39
C GLU A 328 -19.40 -1.12 0.03
N ARG A 329 -19.11 -2.28 0.60
CA ARG A 329 -19.39 -2.56 2.02
C ARG A 329 -18.75 -1.51 2.93
N ASP A 330 -17.46 -1.22 2.71
CA ASP A 330 -16.75 -0.23 3.51
C ASP A 330 -17.30 1.19 3.25
N TRP A 331 -17.58 1.54 2.00
CA TRP A 331 -18.11 2.83 1.56
C TRP A 331 -19.49 3.18 2.14
N TYR A 332 -20.36 2.19 2.26
CA TYR A 332 -21.72 2.33 2.80
C TYR A 332 -21.81 2.05 4.30
N SER A 333 -20.69 1.68 4.95
CA SER A 333 -20.63 1.51 6.40
C SER A 333 -20.73 2.85 7.17
N HIS A 334 -21.07 2.77 8.46
CA HIS A 334 -21.09 3.92 9.37
C HIS A 334 -19.68 4.51 9.64
N TYR A 335 -18.62 3.74 9.38
CA TYR A 335 -17.23 4.20 9.48
C TYR A 335 -16.85 5.18 8.37
N ALA A 336 -17.56 5.18 7.23
CA ALA A 336 -17.24 6.00 6.06
C ALA A 336 -18.02 7.33 6.07
N LYS A 337 -17.36 8.39 6.54
CA LYS A 337 -17.93 9.72 6.77
C LYS A 337 -17.50 10.73 5.70
N SER A 338 -18.44 11.58 5.29
CA SER A 338 -18.11 12.78 4.50
C SER A 338 -17.68 13.89 5.46
N LEU A 339 -16.38 14.06 5.66
CA LEU A 339 -15.86 15.14 6.51
C LEU A 339 -15.90 16.47 5.75
N GLN A 340 -16.49 17.49 6.38
CA GLN A 340 -16.44 18.87 5.91
C GLN A 340 -15.20 19.56 6.49
N PRO A 341 -14.49 20.43 5.73
CA PRO A 341 -13.29 21.11 6.21
C PRO A 341 -13.50 21.90 7.52
N THR A 342 -14.71 22.43 7.72
CA THR A 342 -15.10 23.21 8.92
C THR A 342 -15.47 22.36 10.14
N LYS A 343 -15.66 21.05 9.96
CA LYS A 343 -15.97 20.07 11.02
C LYS A 343 -14.86 19.05 11.21
N ILE A 344 -13.64 19.35 10.75
CA ILE A 344 -12.47 18.54 11.12
C ILE A 344 -12.38 18.62 12.65
N PRO A 345 -12.54 17.51 13.39
CA PRO A 345 -12.41 17.55 14.83
C PRO A 345 -11.02 18.10 15.20
N ASN A 346 -10.88 18.74 16.35
CA ASN A 346 -9.68 19.46 16.84
C ASN A 346 -8.38 18.63 16.98
N CYS A 347 -8.19 17.56 16.20
CA CYS A 347 -6.92 16.85 15.98
C CYS A 347 -5.75 17.80 15.60
N LEU A 348 -6.03 18.96 15.01
CA LEU A 348 -5.06 19.97 14.56
C LEU A 348 -4.37 20.77 15.67
N ASN A 349 -5.08 21.06 16.77
CA ASN A 349 -4.57 21.98 17.81
C ASN A 349 -3.37 21.39 18.58
N HIS A 350 -3.15 20.07 18.55
CA HIS A 350 -2.06 19.44 19.28
C HIS A 350 -0.73 19.37 18.50
N LYS A 351 -0.75 19.24 17.15
CA LYS A 351 0.48 19.26 16.33
C LYS A 351 1.14 20.64 16.33
N LEU A 352 0.32 21.71 16.33
CA LEU A 352 0.81 23.09 16.50
C LEU A 352 1.46 23.28 17.88
N ASN A 353 0.84 22.77 18.96
CA ASN A 353 1.39 22.86 20.31
C ASN A 353 2.68 22.04 20.53
N LYS A 354 2.85 20.91 19.81
CA LYS A 354 4.10 20.11 19.86
C LYS A 354 5.24 20.75 19.07
N ALA A 355 4.92 21.43 17.96
CA ALA A 355 5.89 22.18 17.18
C ALA A 355 6.35 23.46 17.91
N THR A 356 5.47 24.13 18.67
CA THR A 356 5.85 25.24 19.54
C THR A 356 6.59 24.77 20.79
N SER A 357 6.21 23.65 21.42
CA SER A 357 6.94 23.11 22.59
C SER A 357 8.36 22.65 22.25
N ASN A 358 8.57 22.08 21.06
CA ASN A 358 9.91 21.70 20.61
C ASN A 358 10.77 22.91 20.22
N LYS A 359 10.16 24.00 19.74
CA LYS A 359 10.87 25.26 19.48
C LYS A 359 11.26 25.99 20.76
N THR A 360 10.42 25.98 21.79
CA THR A 360 10.76 26.58 23.09
C THR A 360 11.73 25.74 23.91
N ALA A 361 11.75 24.41 23.74
CA ALA A 361 12.78 23.56 24.33
C ALA A 361 14.18 23.81 23.74
N THR A 362 14.29 24.17 22.46
CA THR A 362 15.56 24.57 21.83
C THR A 362 15.97 26.02 22.08
N SER A 363 15.07 26.90 22.52
CA SER A 363 15.40 28.31 22.81
C SER A 363 15.84 28.56 24.26
N ASN A 364 15.60 27.61 25.18
CA ASN A 364 15.98 27.72 26.59
C ASN A 364 17.30 26.99 26.92
N VAL A 365 18.09 26.66 25.90
CA VAL A 365 19.48 26.21 26.04
C VAL A 365 20.35 27.19 25.24
N ASN A 366 20.55 28.38 25.81
CA ASN A 366 21.67 29.27 25.52
C ASN A 366 21.91 30.13 26.77
#